data_AF-A0A9E4JK76-F1
#
_entry.id   AF-A0A9E4JK76-F1
#
_cell.length_a   1.000
_cell.length_b   1.000
_cell.length_c   1.000
_cell.angle_alpha   90.00
_cell.angle_beta   90.00
_cell.angle_gamma   90.00
#
_symmetry.space_group_name_H-M   'P 1'
#
loop_
_entity.id
_entity.type
_entity.pdbx_description
1 polymer ?
#
loop_
_entity_poly.entity_id
_entity_poly.type
_entity_poly.pdbx_seq_one_letter_code
_entity_poly.pdbx_strand_id
1 'polypeptide(L)'
;MSEELENEKESNDSSLTDQPKTGYVYMMSAPDLNRCKIGFTKNYLRRDQEIKNQAPCKTHILDCVESNNYKQDEIKLHQMFKHRRKHGEWFKFDS
;
A
#
# COMPACT_ATOMS: atom_id res chain seq x y z
N MET A 1 27.61 32.39 33.37
CA MET A 1 27.52 32.47 31.90
C MET A 1 27.08 31.07 31.47
N SER A 2 25.80 30.74 31.58
CA SER A 2 24.76 31.05 30.56
C SER A 2 25.11 30.25 29.29
N GLU A 3 24.33 29.30 28.79
CA GLU A 3 22.88 29.15 28.80
C GLU A 3 22.47 27.66 28.80
N GLU A 4 21.41 27.42 29.57
CA GLU A 4 20.39 26.41 29.36
C GLU A 4 19.83 26.53 27.93
N LEU A 5 19.72 25.42 27.21
CA LEU A 5 18.58 25.23 26.32
C LEU A 5 18.11 23.80 26.44
N GLU A 6 17.27 23.62 27.46
CA GLU A 6 16.19 22.66 27.46
C GLU A 6 15.38 22.81 26.16
N ASN A 7 15.23 21.71 25.43
CA ASN A 7 14.04 21.53 24.61
C ASN A 7 13.56 20.10 24.81
N GLU A 8 12.78 19.99 25.87
CA GLU A 8 11.84 18.92 26.14
C GLU A 8 10.78 18.86 25.03
N LYS A 9 10.05 17.73 24.99
CA LYS A 9 8.88 17.40 24.14
C LYS A 9 9.25 16.73 22.81
N GLU A 10 8.75 15.56 22.46
CA GLU A 10 7.54 14.87 22.88
C GLU A 10 7.68 13.39 22.55
N SER A 11 7.11 12.55 23.40
CA SER A 11 6.86 11.14 23.17
C SER A 11 6.32 10.89 21.76
N ASN A 12 7.01 10.05 21.00
CA ASN A 12 6.31 9.06 20.20
C ASN A 12 7.08 7.76 20.38
N ASP A 13 6.66 7.03 21.41
CA ASP A 13 6.61 5.59 21.39
C ASP A 13 6.17 5.15 19.98
N SER A 14 7.14 4.90 19.10
CA SER A 14 6.85 4.24 17.82
C SER A 14 6.92 2.74 18.06
N SER A 15 6.19 2.27 19.09
CA SER A 15 5.73 0.90 19.20
C SER A 15 4.53 0.69 18.28
N LEU A 16 4.71 1.04 17.00
CA LEU A 16 3.83 0.73 15.88
C LEU A 16 4.73 -0.04 14.90
N THR A 17 4.71 -1.35 14.84
CA THR A 17 3.59 -2.25 15.09
C THR A 17 4.18 -3.61 15.47
N ASP A 18 3.58 -4.26 16.46
CA ASP A 18 3.42 -5.73 16.47
C ASP A 18 3.32 -6.16 15.01
N GLN A 19 4.35 -6.82 14.47
CA GLN A 19 4.32 -7.25 13.08
C GLN A 19 3.36 -8.43 13.09
N PRO A 20 2.10 -8.27 12.68
CA PRO A 20 1.28 -9.46 12.57
C PRO A 20 1.97 -10.33 11.50
N LYS A 21 1.98 -11.65 11.67
CA LYS A 21 2.41 -12.60 10.62
C LYS A 21 1.44 -12.58 9.41
N THR A 22 0.89 -11.43 9.10
CA THR A 22 -0.25 -11.15 8.24
C THR A 22 0.24 -10.11 7.23
N GLY A 23 -0.20 -10.24 5.98
CA GLY A 23 0.23 -9.36 4.89
C GLY A 23 -0.85 -8.35 4.58
N TYR A 24 -0.51 -7.35 3.79
CA TYR A 24 -1.46 -6.36 3.30
C TYR A 24 -1.72 -6.61 1.84
N VAL A 25 -2.97 -6.73 1.44
CA VAL A 25 -3.37 -6.69 0.04
C VAL A 25 -3.78 -5.26 -0.27
N TYR A 26 -3.12 -4.64 -1.24
CA TYR A 26 -3.39 -3.28 -1.65
C TYR A 26 -3.89 -3.22 -3.09
N MET A 27 -4.80 -2.28 -3.33
CA MET A 27 -5.23 -1.91 -4.66
C MET A 27 -4.70 -0.53 -4.98
N MET A 28 -3.91 -0.44 -6.03
CA MET A 28 -3.34 0.79 -6.55
C MET A 28 -4.12 1.19 -7.79
N SER A 29 -4.55 2.45 -7.91
CA SER A 29 -5.08 2.99 -9.16
C SER A 29 -4.08 3.92 -9.83
N ALA A 30 -4.01 3.76 -11.14
CA ALA A 30 -3.40 4.68 -12.08
C ALA A 30 -4.53 5.35 -12.87
N PRO A 31 -5.06 6.50 -12.39
CA PRO A 31 -6.15 7.21 -13.08
C PRO A 31 -5.73 7.64 -14.50
N ASP A 32 -4.47 8.05 -14.69
CA ASP A 32 -3.92 8.41 -16.00
C ASP A 32 -4.01 7.27 -17.04
N LEU A 33 -4.02 6.02 -16.59
CA LEU A 33 -4.03 4.83 -17.43
C LEU A 33 -5.38 4.10 -17.41
N ASN A 34 -6.37 4.57 -16.62
CA ASN A 34 -7.63 3.88 -16.31
C ASN A 34 -7.40 2.40 -15.95
N ARG A 35 -6.40 2.16 -15.10
CA ARG A 35 -6.00 0.82 -14.68
C ARG A 35 -5.81 0.79 -13.18
N CYS A 36 -6.18 -0.32 -12.58
CA CYS A 36 -5.80 -0.64 -11.23
C CYS A 36 -4.84 -1.82 -11.21
N LYS A 37 -3.93 -1.83 -10.25
CA LYS A 37 -3.05 -2.95 -9.94
C LYS A 37 -3.43 -3.48 -8.58
N ILE A 38 -3.63 -4.78 -8.49
CA ILE A 38 -3.79 -5.46 -7.21
C ILE A 38 -2.45 -6.10 -6.89
N GLY A 39 -1.96 -5.86 -5.69
CA GLY A 39 -0.72 -6.44 -5.21
C GLY A 39 -0.81 -6.69 -3.72
N PHE A 40 0.16 -7.42 -3.19
CA PHE A 40 0.32 -7.57 -1.75
C PHE A 40 1.69 -7.07 -1.33
N THR A 41 1.77 -6.65 -0.07
CA THR A 41 3.02 -6.24 0.56
C THR A 41 3.01 -6.66 2.01
N LYS A 42 4.18 -6.98 2.54
CA LYS A 42 4.36 -7.11 3.99
C LYS A 42 4.67 -5.77 4.64
N ASN A 43 5.03 -4.76 3.84
CA ASN A 43 5.48 -3.48 4.33
C ASN A 43 4.88 -2.37 3.46
N TYR A 44 3.73 -1.87 3.88
CA TYR A 44 2.94 -0.86 3.16
C TYR A 44 3.69 0.47 3.01
N LEU A 45 4.29 0.97 4.09
CA LEU A 45 4.98 2.27 4.13
C LEU A 45 6.12 2.34 3.11
N ARG A 46 6.98 1.32 3.09
CA ARG A 46 8.08 1.24 2.13
C ARG A 46 7.55 1.17 0.70
N ARG A 47 6.47 0.41 0.48
CA ARG A 47 5.91 0.21 -0.86
C ARG A 47 5.26 1.47 -1.41
N ASP A 48 4.52 2.20 -0.59
CA ASP A 48 3.91 3.50 -0.96
C ASP A 48 4.99 4.51 -1.37
N GLN A 49 6.09 4.58 -0.61
CA GLN A 49 7.20 5.48 -0.92
C GLN A 49 7.92 5.09 -2.22
N GLU A 50 8.16 3.79 -2.45
CA GLU A 50 8.73 3.30 -3.72
C GLU A 50 7.81 3.60 -4.91
N ILE A 51 6.50 3.41 -4.75
CA ILE A 51 5.52 3.70 -5.80
C ILE A 51 5.53 5.18 -6.13
N LYS A 52 5.52 6.06 -5.13
CA LYS A 52 5.62 7.52 -5.33
C LYS A 52 6.90 7.92 -6.05
N ASN A 53 8.02 7.26 -5.77
CA ASN A 53 9.30 7.57 -6.39
C ASN A 53 9.46 6.96 -7.81
N GLN A 54 8.87 5.79 -8.07
CA GLN A 54 8.99 5.10 -9.36
C GLN A 54 7.89 5.46 -10.36
N ALA A 55 6.75 5.97 -9.89
CA ALA A 55 5.64 6.29 -10.78
C ALA A 55 5.81 7.71 -11.37
N PRO A 56 5.94 7.84 -12.70
CA PRO A 56 5.93 9.14 -13.37
C PRO A 56 4.53 9.79 -13.40
N CYS A 57 3.50 9.11 -12.88
CA CYS A 57 2.09 9.51 -12.92
C CYS A 57 1.48 9.45 -11.51
N LYS A 58 0.29 10.05 -11.33
CA LYS A 58 -0.39 10.13 -10.01
C LYS A 58 -1.00 8.80 -9.61
N THR A 59 -0.15 7.84 -9.28
CA THR A 59 -0.62 6.55 -8.77
C THR A 59 -0.78 6.61 -7.26
N HIS A 60 -1.93 6.19 -6.78
CA HIS A 60 -2.25 6.15 -5.36
C HIS A 60 -2.80 4.79 -4.99
N ILE A 61 -2.56 4.39 -3.74
CA ILE A 61 -3.22 3.22 -3.17
C ILE A 61 -4.66 3.63 -2.84
N LEU A 62 -5.61 2.99 -3.50
CA LEU A 62 -7.04 3.16 -3.23
C LEU A 62 -7.42 2.48 -1.92
N ASP A 63 -6.96 1.25 -1.75
CA ASP A 63 -7.40 0.39 -0.67
C ASP A 63 -6.25 -0.50 -0.19
N CYS A 64 -6.26 -0.78 1.10
CA CYS A 64 -5.24 -1.54 1.80
C CYS A 64 -5.94 -2.35 2.88
N VAL A 65 -6.02 -3.66 2.66
CA VAL A 65 -6.68 -4.58 3.57
C VAL A 65 -5.62 -5.44 4.23
N GLU A 66 -5.55 -5.40 5.55
CA GLU A 66 -4.75 -6.36 6.31
C GLU A 66 -5.39 -7.73 6.20
N SER A 67 -4.58 -8.75 5.93
CA SER A 67 -5.08 -10.12 5.87
C SER A 67 -4.04 -11.14 6.29
N ASN A 68 -4.47 -12.05 7.16
CA ASN A 68 -3.67 -13.18 7.62
C ASN A 68 -3.28 -14.10 6.45
N ASN A 69 -4.14 -14.20 5.43
CA ASN A 69 -3.94 -15.01 4.23
C ASN A 69 -3.90 -14.15 2.96
N TYR A 70 -3.11 -13.08 2.95
CA TYR A 70 -2.94 -12.16 1.81
C TYR A 70 -2.80 -12.85 0.44
N LYS A 71 -2.15 -14.03 0.36
CA LYS A 71 -2.08 -14.83 -0.88
C LYS A 71 -3.46 -15.32 -1.35
N GLN A 72 -4.27 -15.86 -0.45
CA GLN A 72 -5.60 -16.35 -0.80
C GLN A 72 -6.53 -15.21 -1.18
N ASP A 73 -6.44 -14.06 -0.49
CA ASP A 73 -7.25 -12.90 -0.83
C ASP A 73 -6.82 -12.25 -2.14
N GLU A 74 -5.52 -12.18 -2.43
CA GLU A 74 -5.03 -11.80 -3.76
C GLU A 74 -5.63 -12.71 -4.84
N ILE A 75 -5.59 -14.04 -4.64
CA ILE A 75 -6.16 -14.99 -5.60
C ILE A 75 -7.66 -14.77 -5.76
N LYS A 76 -8.42 -14.60 -4.67
CA LYS A 76 -9.86 -14.30 -4.71
C LYS A 76 -10.13 -13.01 -5.47
N LEU A 77 -9.41 -11.93 -5.18
CA LEU A 77 -9.54 -10.66 -5.88
C LEU A 77 -9.20 -10.81 -7.36
N HIS A 78 -8.11 -11.50 -7.68
CA HIS A 78 -7.74 -11.82 -9.07
C HIS A 78 -8.80 -12.66 -9.78
N GLN A 79 -9.49 -13.56 -9.07
CA GLN A 79 -10.61 -14.35 -9.60
C GLN A 79 -11.87 -13.50 -9.79
N MET A 80 -12.24 -12.69 -8.79
CA MET A 80 -13.38 -11.76 -8.84
C MET A 80 -13.21 -10.77 -9.99
N PHE A 81 -12.03 -10.17 -10.11
CA PHE A 81 -11.67 -9.23 -11.18
C PHE A 81 -11.08 -9.91 -12.41
N LYS A 82 -11.12 -11.24 -12.52
CA LYS A 82 -10.61 -11.97 -13.69
C LYS A 82 -11.22 -11.45 -14.99
N HIS A 83 -12.50 -11.08 -14.94
CA HIS A 83 -13.23 -10.49 -16.06
C HIS A 83 -12.71 -9.10 -16.49
N ARG A 84 -12.09 -8.34 -15.59
CA ARG A 84 -11.43 -7.04 -15.88
C ARG A 84 -9.92 -7.16 -16.03
N ARG A 85 -9.34 -8.35 -15.80
CA ARG A 85 -7.90 -8.58 -15.86
C ARG A 85 -7.40 -8.31 -17.27
N LYS A 86 -6.52 -7.32 -17.42
CA LYS A 86 -5.93 -6.93 -18.71
C LYS A 86 -4.58 -7.59 -18.91
N HIS A 87 -3.64 -7.36 -18.00
CA HIS A 87 -2.27 -7.85 -18.17
C HIS A 87 -1.60 -8.12 -16.83
N GLY A 88 -1.33 -9.39 -16.52
CA GLY A 88 -0.66 -9.77 -15.26
C GLY A 88 -1.47 -9.33 -14.04
N GLU A 89 -0.96 -8.38 -13.26
CA GLU A 89 -1.60 -7.82 -12.07
C GLU A 89 -2.44 -6.57 -12.36
N TRP A 90 -2.54 -6.15 -13.62
CA TRP A 90 -3.28 -4.96 -14.03
C TRP A 90 -4.70 -5.31 -14.48
N PHE A 91 -5.66 -4.63 -13.88
CA PHE A 91 -7.09 -4.71 -14.12
C PHE A 91 -7.58 -3.42 -14.76
N LYS A 92 -8.57 -3.52 -15.64
CA LYS A 92 -9.23 -2.35 -16.23
C LYS A 92 -10.06 -1.69 -15.13
N PHE A 93 -9.75 -0.45 -14.81
CA PHE A 93 -10.61 0.39 -13.99
C PHE A 93 -11.55 1.11 -14.96
N ASP A 94 -12.82 0.73 -14.93
CA ASP A 94 -13.86 1.27 -15.79
C ASP A 94 -14.80 2.00 -14.83
N SER A 95 -14.76 3.34 -14.85
CA SER A 95 -15.66 4.19 -14.06
C SER A 95 -17.11 4.04 -14.49
#